data_AF-D7VSF3-F1
#
_entry.id   AF-D7VSF3-F1
#
_cell.length_a   1.000
_cell.length_b   1.000
_cell.length_c   1.000
_cell.angle_alpha   90.00
_cell.angle_beta   90.00
_cell.angle_gamma   90.00
#
_symmetry.space_group_name_H-M   'P 1'
#
loop_
_entity.id
_entity.type
_entity.pdbx_description
1 polymer ?
#
loop_
_entity_poly.entity_id
_entity_poly.type
_entity_poly.pdbx_seq_one_letter_code
_entity_poly.pdbx_strand_id
1 'polypeptide(L)'
;MNIKQVIQLIIFNCLSAILSAQPNTNVTDIKAAIDTKRTEDLLNIEAKAINNDDIIYDLNYLLIAIKQSKTGNLSNNKQEGKFVIQPNQEKLLSGISLNITQEDQLKIYLFIRNEKENILISKDSVFINIEPNTQTQNLIQTTNMANLKRAAKEDYTIKGIMVDNTKSKIGKEFFDMLFNQYSQLSEKYTFTITLRELPSFSNNGIISIEVEDLTIFTLRAIPNEEYLNLQLQLCLQQISNYNKNRNLINKGI
;
A
#
# COMPACT_ATOMS: atom_id res chain seq x y z
N MET A 1 13.95 63.80 8.23
CA MET A 1 13.16 62.63 7.79
C MET A 1 11.92 62.55 8.65
N ASN A 2 10.73 62.61 8.06
CA ASN A 2 9.47 62.67 8.82
C ASN A 2 9.19 61.33 9.53
N ILE A 3 8.57 61.35 10.70
CA ILE A 3 8.20 60.13 11.46
C ILE A 3 7.41 59.13 10.60
N LYS A 4 6.57 59.61 9.66
CA LYS A 4 5.88 58.76 8.68
C LYS A 4 6.85 58.02 7.73
N GLN A 5 7.94 58.67 7.31
CA GLN A 5 8.95 58.05 6.45
C GLN A 5 9.78 56.99 7.20
N VAL A 6 10.02 57.18 8.50
CA VAL A 6 10.72 56.18 9.33
C VAL A 6 9.85 54.95 9.57
N ILE A 7 8.55 55.12 9.83
CA ILE A 7 7.60 54.01 10.00
C ILE A 7 7.43 53.22 8.69
N GLN A 8 7.39 53.91 7.55
CA GLN A 8 7.26 53.27 6.24
C GLN A 8 8.52 52.50 5.82
N LEU A 9 9.71 52.93 6.27
CA LEU A 9 10.97 52.22 6.04
C LEU A 9 11.11 50.96 6.92
N ILE A 10 10.55 50.97 8.13
CA ILE A 10 10.53 49.80 9.04
C ILE A 10 9.54 48.73 8.54
N ILE A 11 8.38 49.13 8.01
CA ILE A 11 7.40 48.18 7.45
C ILE A 11 7.93 47.53 6.16
N PHE A 12 8.74 48.24 5.36
CA PHE A 12 9.32 47.70 4.13
C PHE A 12 10.48 46.71 4.37
N ASN A 13 11.15 46.75 5.53
CA ASN A 13 12.23 45.82 5.86
C ASN A 13 11.76 44.50 6.50
N CYS A 14 10.50 44.40 6.92
CA CYS A 14 9.95 43.14 7.46
C CYS A 14 9.35 42.21 6.39
N LEU A 15 9.24 42.65 5.13
CA LEU A 15 8.59 41.85 4.07
C LEU A 15 9.57 40.98 3.24
N SER A 16 10.88 41.16 3.39
CA SER A 16 11.89 40.44 2.60
C SER A 16 12.43 39.16 3.26
N ALA A 17 11.87 38.72 4.39
CA ALA A 17 12.31 37.50 5.08
C ALA A 17 11.56 36.22 4.65
N ILE A 18 10.66 36.29 3.67
CA ILE A 18 9.89 35.13 3.20
C ILE A 18 10.28 34.86 1.75
N LEU A 19 11.35 34.10 1.52
CA LEU A 19 11.51 33.12 0.44
C LEU A 19 12.97 32.65 0.36
N SER A 20 13.30 31.68 1.20
CA SER A 20 14.31 30.68 0.86
C SER A 20 13.81 29.33 1.35
N ALA A 21 12.67 28.89 0.80
CA ALA A 21 12.35 27.47 0.76
C ALA A 21 13.31 26.84 -0.24
N GLN A 22 14.51 26.46 0.21
CA GLN A 22 15.32 25.53 -0.56
C GLN A 22 14.56 24.20 -0.56
N PRO A 23 14.19 23.64 -1.72
CA PRO A 23 13.76 22.27 -1.77
C PRO A 23 14.98 21.42 -1.41
N ASN A 24 15.08 21.03 -0.15
CA ASN A 24 15.98 19.97 0.28
C ASN A 24 15.41 18.65 -0.27
N THR A 25 15.46 18.47 -1.59
CA THR A 25 15.40 17.16 -2.19
C THR A 25 16.75 16.53 -1.90
N ASN A 26 16.93 15.97 -0.71
CA ASN A 26 17.85 14.86 -0.57
C ASN A 26 17.34 13.82 -1.56
N VAL A 27 17.91 13.79 -2.77
CA VAL A 27 17.57 12.81 -3.78
C VAL A 27 18.14 11.51 -3.24
N THR A 28 17.28 10.69 -2.64
CA THR A 28 17.63 9.36 -2.15
C THR A 28 17.67 8.41 -3.34
N ASP A 29 18.82 7.85 -3.68
CA ASP A 29 19.00 6.84 -4.74
C ASP A 29 18.85 5.42 -4.18
N ILE A 30 17.67 5.18 -3.57
CA ILE A 30 17.22 3.85 -3.19
C ILE A 30 16.31 3.29 -4.29
N LYS A 31 16.62 2.09 -4.77
CA LYS A 31 15.83 1.37 -5.78
C LYS A 31 15.18 0.14 -5.16
N ALA A 32 13.88 0.00 -5.36
CA ALA A 32 13.18 -1.25 -5.13
C ALA A 32 13.32 -2.15 -6.37
N ALA A 33 13.50 -3.45 -6.18
CA ALA A 33 13.58 -4.42 -7.27
C ALA A 33 12.84 -5.71 -6.91
N ILE A 34 12.08 -6.25 -7.86
CA ILE A 34 11.39 -7.52 -7.77
C ILE A 34 11.97 -8.47 -8.81
N ASP A 35 12.65 -9.51 -8.34
CA ASP A 35 13.11 -10.60 -9.18
C ASP A 35 12.11 -11.75 -9.15
N THR A 36 11.84 -12.35 -10.30
CA THR A 36 10.96 -13.53 -10.39
C THR A 36 11.63 -14.66 -11.14
N LYS A 37 11.48 -15.88 -10.63
CA LYS A 37 12.03 -17.09 -11.25
C LYS A 37 10.99 -18.19 -11.21
N ARG A 38 10.65 -18.72 -12.39
CA ARG A 38 9.73 -19.84 -12.53
C ARG A 38 10.50 -21.15 -12.63
N THR A 39 10.12 -22.13 -11.82
CA THR A 39 10.57 -23.51 -11.92
C THR A 39 9.32 -24.38 -11.92
N GLU A 40 8.98 -24.95 -13.09
CA GLU A 40 7.75 -25.73 -13.30
C GLU A 40 6.48 -24.94 -12.90
N ASP A 41 5.75 -25.40 -11.89
CA ASP A 41 4.51 -24.81 -11.37
C ASP A 41 4.75 -23.84 -10.19
N LEU A 42 6.00 -23.65 -9.78
CA LEU A 42 6.36 -22.75 -8.69
C LEU A 42 6.98 -21.46 -9.23
N LEU A 43 6.42 -20.32 -8.82
CA LEU A 43 7.01 -19.00 -9.02
C LEU A 43 7.67 -18.53 -7.72
N ASN A 44 8.98 -18.33 -7.78
CA ASN A 44 9.74 -17.69 -6.73
C ASN A 44 9.84 -16.18 -7.01
N ILE A 45 9.59 -15.38 -5.98
CA ILE A 45 9.58 -13.93 -6.00
C ILE A 45 10.55 -13.46 -4.93
N GLU A 46 11.53 -12.66 -5.32
CA GLU A 46 12.50 -12.05 -4.42
C GLU A 46 12.36 -10.53 -4.46
N ALA A 47 12.07 -9.93 -3.32
CA ALA A 47 12.02 -8.48 -3.17
C ALA A 47 13.35 -7.97 -2.62
N LYS A 48 13.90 -6.94 -3.27
CA LYS A 48 15.22 -6.40 -2.96
C LYS A 48 15.19 -4.88 -2.87
N ALA A 49 16.13 -4.34 -2.10
CA ALA A 49 16.48 -2.93 -2.08
C ALA A 49 17.93 -2.76 -2.54
N ILE A 50 18.19 -1.74 -3.35
CA ILE A 50 19.53 -1.35 -3.78
C ILE A 50 19.75 0.08 -3.33
N ASN A 51 20.79 0.30 -2.53
CA ASN A 51 21.23 1.63 -2.14
C ASN A 51 22.41 2.05 -3.02
N ASN A 52 22.22 3.04 -3.89
CA ASN A 52 23.30 3.61 -4.70
C ASN A 52 23.88 4.89 -4.08
N ASP A 53 23.38 5.30 -2.92
CA ASP A 53 23.96 6.42 -2.17
C ASP A 53 25.15 5.95 -1.32
N ASP A 54 25.92 6.93 -0.88
CA ASP A 54 27.09 6.75 -0.01
C ASP A 54 26.74 6.80 1.50
N ILE A 55 25.45 6.80 1.87
CA ILE A 55 25.00 6.83 3.27
C ILE A 55 24.10 5.65 3.65
N ILE A 56 24.02 5.38 4.96
CA ILE A 56 23.19 4.32 5.55
C ILE A 56 21.75 4.84 5.70
N TYR A 57 20.76 3.97 5.45
CA TYR A 57 19.35 4.29 5.69
C TYR A 57 18.63 3.25 6.55
N ASP A 58 17.76 3.75 7.43
CA ASP A 58 16.75 2.97 8.15
C ASP A 58 15.40 3.08 7.41
N LEU A 59 14.95 1.97 6.85
CA LEU A 59 13.83 1.90 5.93
C LEU A 59 12.81 0.84 6.36
N ASN A 60 11.61 0.91 5.81
CA ASN A 60 10.64 -0.17 5.86
C ASN A 60 10.21 -0.58 4.45
N TYR A 61 9.76 -1.81 4.29
CA TYR A 61 9.21 -2.29 3.03
C TYR A 61 7.82 -2.89 3.19
N LEU A 62 7.09 -2.91 2.09
CA LEU A 62 5.82 -3.61 1.92
C LEU A 62 5.81 -4.32 0.57
N LEU A 63 5.86 -5.64 0.59
CA LEU A 63 5.69 -6.52 -0.56
C LEU A 63 4.26 -7.06 -0.57
N ILE A 64 3.58 -6.97 -1.71
CA ILE A 64 2.22 -7.48 -1.90
C ILE A 64 2.21 -8.27 -3.20
N ALA A 65 1.90 -9.56 -3.15
CA ALA A 65 1.62 -10.40 -4.31
C ALA A 65 0.13 -10.77 -4.31
N ILE A 66 -0.58 -10.43 -5.39
CA ILE A 66 -2.01 -10.67 -5.56
C ILE A 66 -2.18 -11.59 -6.75
N LYS A 67 -2.67 -12.81 -6.47
CA LYS A 67 -2.97 -13.81 -7.48
C LYS A 67 -4.47 -13.90 -7.69
N GLN A 68 -4.90 -13.93 -8.94
CA GLN A 68 -6.25 -14.21 -9.37
C GLN A 68 -6.24 -15.51 -10.19
N SER A 69 -7.00 -16.50 -9.75
CA SER A 69 -7.21 -17.72 -10.54
C SER A 69 -8.23 -17.49 -11.66
N LYS A 70 -8.28 -18.42 -12.62
CA LYS A 70 -9.31 -18.46 -13.67
C LYS A 70 -10.75 -18.36 -13.14
N THR A 71 -11.02 -18.98 -11.99
CA THR A 71 -12.35 -18.96 -11.35
C THR A 71 -12.69 -17.62 -10.70
N GLY A 72 -11.78 -16.64 -10.74
CA GLY A 72 -11.92 -15.33 -10.12
C GLY A 72 -11.49 -15.29 -8.65
N ASN A 73 -11.02 -16.40 -8.08
CA ASN A 73 -10.59 -16.43 -6.69
C ASN A 73 -9.31 -15.60 -6.52
N LEU A 74 -9.33 -14.69 -5.55
CA LEU A 74 -8.18 -13.87 -5.20
C LEU A 74 -7.48 -14.46 -3.98
N SER A 75 -6.16 -14.63 -4.09
CA SER A 75 -5.30 -14.91 -2.95
C SER A 75 -4.22 -13.84 -2.87
N ASN A 76 -3.96 -13.31 -1.68
CA ASN A 76 -2.93 -12.31 -1.44
C ASN A 76 -1.82 -12.86 -0.54
N ASN A 77 -0.60 -12.41 -0.77
CA ASN A 77 0.52 -12.59 0.12
C ASN A 77 1.11 -11.21 0.41
N LYS A 78 1.17 -10.84 1.68
CA LYS A 78 1.71 -9.55 2.13
C LYS A 78 2.86 -9.83 3.09
N GLN A 79 4.01 -9.22 2.82
CA GLN A 79 5.16 -9.22 3.73
C GLN A 79 5.63 -7.80 3.94
N GLU A 80 5.94 -7.45 5.19
CA GLU A 80 6.43 -6.14 5.56
C GLU A 80 7.50 -6.29 6.64
N GLY A 81 8.43 -5.32 6.68
CA GLY A 81 9.52 -5.37 7.63
C GLY A 81 10.34 -4.10 7.65
N LYS A 82 11.05 -3.87 8.75
CA LYS A 82 12.06 -2.82 8.88
C LYS A 82 13.43 -3.37 8.52
N PHE A 83 14.26 -2.56 7.90
CA PHE A 83 15.62 -2.96 7.53
C PHE A 83 16.55 -1.75 7.49
N VAL A 84 17.82 -2.02 7.77
CA VAL A 84 18.93 -1.08 7.53
C VAL A 84 19.62 -1.49 6.24
N ILE A 85 19.95 -0.53 5.37
CA ILE A 85 20.74 -0.77 4.16
C ILE A 85 21.99 0.10 4.15
N GLN A 86 23.13 -0.53 3.90
CA GLN A 86 24.44 0.13 3.85
C GLN A 86 24.64 0.83 2.48
N PRO A 87 25.59 1.77 2.38
CA PRO A 87 26.00 2.35 1.12
C PRO A 87 26.35 1.30 0.06
N ASN A 88 25.99 1.56 -1.20
CA ASN A 88 26.35 0.72 -2.35
C ASN A 88 25.98 -0.77 -2.17
N GLN A 89 24.93 -1.06 -1.40
CA GLN A 89 24.50 -2.42 -1.05
C GLN A 89 23.22 -2.81 -1.79
N GLU A 90 23.19 -4.04 -2.31
CA GLU A 90 21.94 -4.76 -2.62
C GLU A 90 21.57 -5.65 -1.44
N LYS A 91 20.30 -5.60 -1.02
CA LYS A 91 19.78 -6.35 0.12
C LYS A 91 18.48 -7.05 -0.23
N LEU A 92 18.46 -8.37 -0.05
CA LEU A 92 17.23 -9.17 -0.09
C LEU A 92 16.37 -8.83 1.13
N LEU A 93 15.10 -8.50 0.87
CA LEU A 93 14.12 -8.09 1.88
C LEU A 93 13.16 -9.22 2.25
N SER A 94 12.69 -9.95 1.24
CA SER A 94 11.64 -10.96 1.37
C SER A 94 11.70 -11.94 0.20
N GLY A 95 11.31 -13.19 0.46
CA GLY A 95 11.10 -14.23 -0.53
C GLY A 95 9.69 -14.81 -0.43
N ILE A 96 9.02 -15.00 -1.57
CA ILE A 96 7.73 -15.69 -1.66
C ILE A 96 7.84 -16.81 -2.71
N SER A 97 7.39 -18.01 -2.36
CA SER A 97 7.17 -19.09 -3.32
C SER A 97 5.67 -19.33 -3.48
N LEU A 98 5.15 -19.19 -4.69
CA LEU A 98 3.73 -19.35 -5.00
C LEU A 98 3.54 -20.45 -6.04
N ASN A 99 2.56 -21.33 -5.81
CA ASN A 99 2.07 -22.21 -6.87
C ASN A 99 1.25 -21.40 -7.87
N ILE A 100 1.61 -21.50 -9.14
CA ILE A 100 0.91 -20.80 -10.22
C ILE A 100 0.54 -21.76 -11.34
N THR A 101 -0.75 -21.77 -11.66
CA THR A 101 -1.32 -22.60 -12.73
C THR A 101 -1.45 -21.84 -14.04
N GLN A 102 -1.70 -22.57 -15.13
CA GLN A 102 -2.09 -21.96 -16.41
C GLN A 102 -3.33 -21.10 -16.20
N GLU A 103 -3.37 -19.91 -16.80
CA GLU A 103 -4.45 -18.91 -16.71
C GLU A 103 -4.53 -18.10 -15.42
N ASP A 104 -3.59 -18.27 -14.48
CA ASP A 104 -3.49 -17.37 -13.32
C ASP A 104 -2.94 -15.99 -13.73
N GLN A 105 -3.48 -14.95 -13.10
CA GLN A 105 -2.95 -13.59 -13.17
C GLN A 105 -2.30 -13.21 -11.84
N LEU A 106 -1.14 -12.57 -11.89
CA LEU A 106 -0.39 -12.15 -10.71
C LEU A 106 0.06 -10.70 -10.84
N LYS A 107 -0.25 -9.87 -9.83
CA LYS A 107 0.32 -8.54 -9.65
C LYS A 107 1.16 -8.52 -8.38
N ILE A 108 2.41 -8.08 -8.49
CA ILE A 108 3.34 -7.95 -7.39
C ILE A 108 3.70 -6.47 -7.25
N TYR A 109 3.68 -5.96 -6.03
CA TYR A 109 4.07 -4.60 -5.69
C TYR A 109 5.08 -4.63 -4.56
N LEU A 110 6.14 -3.83 -4.69
CA LEU A 110 7.10 -3.58 -3.64
C LEU A 110 7.15 -2.07 -3.38
N PHE A 111 7.00 -1.67 -2.14
CA PHE A 111 7.17 -0.29 -1.70
C PHE A 111 8.29 -0.25 -0.66
N ILE A 112 9.19 0.73 -0.79
CA ILE A 112 10.22 1.06 0.18
C ILE A 112 9.93 2.46 0.69
N ARG A 113 9.91 2.63 2.02
CA ARG A 113 9.58 3.88 2.68
C ARG A 113 10.62 4.23 3.73
N ASN A 114 10.73 5.52 4.03
CA ASN A 114 11.46 5.99 5.19
C ASN A 114 10.85 5.36 6.46
N GLU A 115 11.67 4.84 7.37
CA GLU A 115 11.14 4.15 8.56
C GLU A 115 10.41 5.10 9.51
N LYS A 116 10.93 6.32 9.70
CA LYS A 116 10.43 7.29 10.67
C LYS A 116 9.16 7.99 10.20
N GLU A 117 9.16 8.48 8.96
CA GLU A 117 8.06 9.30 8.42
C GLU A 117 7.09 8.47 7.57
N ASN A 118 7.41 7.22 7.26
CA ASN A 118 6.65 6.33 6.39
C ASN A 118 6.39 6.91 4.99
N ILE A 119 7.26 7.82 4.53
CA ILE A 119 7.18 8.44 3.21
C ILE A 119 7.72 7.46 2.16
N LEU A 120 7.00 7.31 1.05
CA LEU A 120 7.42 6.48 -0.08
C LEU A 120 8.72 7.03 -0.68
N ILE A 121 9.74 6.18 -0.72
CA ILE A 121 11.04 6.48 -1.34
C ILE A 121 11.12 5.83 -2.72
N SER A 122 10.80 4.54 -2.79
CA SER A 122 10.97 3.75 -4.00
C SER A 122 9.88 2.70 -4.14
N LYS A 123 9.57 2.30 -5.37
CA LYS A 123 8.61 1.22 -5.64
C LYS A 123 8.97 0.46 -6.89
N ASP A 124 8.54 -0.78 -6.93
CA ASP A 124 8.58 -1.63 -8.11
C ASP A 124 7.27 -2.42 -8.24
N SER A 125 6.96 -2.86 -9.44
CA SER A 125 5.79 -3.70 -9.69
C SER A 125 5.99 -4.65 -10.86
N VAL A 126 5.51 -5.87 -10.72
CA VAL A 126 5.55 -6.90 -11.76
C VAL A 126 4.13 -7.40 -12.02
N PHE A 127 3.75 -7.49 -13.28
CA PHE A 127 2.50 -8.14 -13.70
C PHE A 127 2.81 -9.37 -14.55
N ILE A 128 2.19 -10.48 -14.22
CA ILE A 128 2.31 -11.75 -14.94
C ILE A 128 0.91 -12.21 -15.31
N ASN A 129 0.68 -12.40 -16.59
CA ASN A 129 -0.51 -13.07 -17.13
C ASN A 129 -0.05 -14.37 -17.79
N ILE A 130 -0.44 -15.52 -17.25
CA ILE A 130 -0.03 -16.82 -17.79
C ILE A 130 -1.11 -17.29 -18.76
N GLU A 131 -0.97 -16.92 -20.03
CA GLU A 131 -1.87 -17.43 -21.06
C GLU A 131 -1.55 -18.88 -21.44
N PRO A 132 -2.56 -19.70 -21.76
CA PRO A 132 -2.35 -21.07 -22.18
C PRO A 132 -1.76 -21.06 -23.60
N ASN A 133 -0.48 -21.40 -23.69
CA ASN A 133 0.36 -21.56 -24.89
C ASN A 133 0.93 -20.28 -25.51
N THR A 134 2.10 -19.88 -25.03
CA THR A 134 3.25 -19.70 -25.92
C THR A 134 4.53 -20.16 -25.21
N GLN A 135 5.06 -21.29 -25.65
CA GLN A 135 6.48 -21.57 -25.49
C GLN A 135 7.23 -20.45 -26.22
N THR A 136 7.82 -19.49 -25.51
CA THR A 136 9.18 -18.95 -25.71
C THR A 136 9.37 -17.62 -24.99
N GLN A 137 10.37 -17.60 -24.10
CA GLN A 137 11.39 -16.56 -23.95
C GLN A 137 10.97 -15.15 -23.46
N ASN A 138 11.54 -14.80 -22.30
CA ASN A 138 11.93 -13.44 -21.90
C ASN A 138 10.85 -12.35 -21.99
N LEU A 139 10.03 -12.22 -20.95
CA LEU A 139 9.36 -10.96 -20.63
C LEU A 139 10.05 -10.32 -19.41
N ILE A 140 11.32 -9.97 -19.58
CA ILE A 140 11.89 -8.83 -18.84
C ILE A 140 11.35 -7.61 -19.58
N GLN A 141 10.17 -7.13 -19.20
CA GLN A 141 9.66 -5.85 -19.68
C GLN A 141 10.21 -4.74 -18.78
N THR A 142 11.52 -4.48 -18.87
CA THR A 142 12.09 -3.19 -18.46
C THR A 142 11.46 -2.12 -19.33
N THR A 143 10.39 -1.50 -18.83
CA THR A 143 9.64 -0.51 -19.59
C THR A 143 10.35 0.84 -19.45
N ASN A 144 11.29 1.09 -20.36
CA ASN A 144 11.84 2.43 -20.58
C ASN A 144 10.72 3.41 -20.99
N MET A 145 10.70 4.56 -20.32
CA MET A 145 9.65 5.59 -20.23
C MET A 145 9.19 6.31 -21.52
N ALA A 146 9.45 5.80 -22.73
CA ALA A 146 9.24 6.57 -23.97
C ALA A 146 7.95 6.22 -24.76
N ASN A 147 7.30 5.08 -24.53
CA ASN A 147 6.17 4.62 -25.36
C ASN A 147 4.77 4.77 -24.71
N LEU A 148 4.65 5.48 -23.59
CA LEU A 148 3.40 5.61 -22.79
C LEU A 148 2.32 6.56 -23.36
N LYS A 149 2.41 7.01 -24.62
CA LYS A 149 1.48 8.02 -25.15
C LYS A 149 0.40 7.53 -26.11
N ARG A 150 0.30 6.23 -26.44
CA ARG A 150 -0.66 5.74 -27.45
C ARG A 150 -1.48 4.51 -27.12
N ALA A 151 -1.42 4.00 -25.89
CA ALA A 151 -2.43 3.07 -25.35
C ALA A 151 -3.18 3.81 -24.25
N ALA A 152 -4.23 4.53 -24.65
CA ALA A 152 -5.06 5.29 -23.74
C ALA A 152 -5.76 4.34 -22.75
N LYS A 153 -5.47 4.52 -21.46
CA LYS A 153 -6.49 4.67 -20.41
C LYS A 153 -7.52 3.54 -20.30
N GLU A 154 -7.06 2.32 -20.13
CA GLU A 154 -7.68 1.44 -19.14
C GLU A 154 -6.68 1.25 -18.01
N ASP A 155 -6.61 2.24 -17.12
CA ASP A 155 -6.05 2.02 -15.79
C ASP A 155 -6.95 0.99 -15.11
N TYR A 156 -6.64 -0.30 -15.28
CA TYR A 156 -7.25 -1.40 -14.53
C TYR A 156 -6.92 -1.22 -13.05
N THR A 157 -7.65 -0.31 -12.41
CA THR A 157 -7.51 0.04 -11.01
C THR A 157 -8.01 -1.16 -10.21
N ILE A 158 -7.11 -1.78 -9.45
CA ILE A 158 -7.46 -2.92 -8.61
C ILE A 158 -8.49 -2.43 -7.59
N LYS A 159 -9.60 -3.16 -7.46
CA LYS A 159 -10.66 -2.86 -6.53
C LYS A 159 -10.86 -4.03 -5.57
N GLY A 160 -11.28 -3.72 -4.35
CA GLY A 160 -11.73 -4.67 -3.35
C GLY A 160 -10.62 -5.30 -2.52
N ILE A 161 -9.53 -4.57 -2.30
CA ILE A 161 -8.41 -5.06 -1.48
C ILE A 161 -8.81 -4.98 0.00
N MET A 162 -8.71 -6.11 0.72
CA MET A 162 -8.87 -6.18 2.16
C MET A 162 -7.65 -6.86 2.82
N VAL A 163 -7.19 -6.34 3.96
CA VAL A 163 -5.99 -6.79 4.67
C VAL A 163 -6.35 -7.17 6.11
N ASP A 164 -5.94 -8.36 6.53
CA ASP A 164 -6.14 -8.88 7.88
C ASP A 164 -4.87 -8.68 8.73
N ASN A 165 -4.93 -7.76 9.68
CA ASN A 165 -3.94 -7.56 10.73
C ASN A 165 -4.56 -7.83 12.11
N THR A 166 -5.56 -8.71 12.19
CA THR A 166 -6.14 -9.17 13.44
C THR A 166 -5.27 -10.25 14.08
N LYS A 167 -5.36 -10.42 15.41
CA LYS A 167 -4.52 -11.35 16.17
C LYS A 167 -5.35 -12.38 16.93
N SER A 168 -6.55 -12.01 17.36
CA SER A 168 -7.45 -12.88 18.10
C SER A 168 -8.33 -13.69 17.15
N LYS A 169 -8.84 -14.83 17.67
CA LYS A 169 -9.84 -15.65 16.95
C LYS A 169 -11.08 -14.82 16.57
N ILE A 170 -11.53 -13.94 17.46
CA ILE A 170 -12.71 -13.10 17.24
C ILE A 170 -12.43 -12.05 16.18
N GLY A 171 -11.23 -11.45 16.18
CA GLY A 171 -10.80 -10.56 15.10
C GLY A 171 -10.78 -11.27 13.75
N LYS A 172 -10.26 -12.50 13.72
CA LYS A 172 -10.24 -13.32 12.51
C LYS A 172 -11.64 -13.65 12.00
N GLU A 173 -12.52 -14.08 12.90
CA GLU A 173 -13.92 -14.39 12.59
C GLU A 173 -14.64 -13.17 12.01
N PHE A 174 -14.46 -12.00 12.62
CA PHE A 174 -15.02 -10.76 12.10
C PHE A 174 -14.45 -10.38 10.73
N PHE A 175 -13.15 -10.60 10.50
CA PHE A 175 -12.54 -10.41 9.18
C PHE A 175 -13.19 -11.31 8.14
N ASP A 176 -13.36 -12.60 8.44
CA ASP A 176 -13.96 -13.55 7.51
C ASP A 176 -15.43 -13.18 7.19
N MET A 177 -16.20 -12.78 8.20
CA MET A 177 -17.56 -12.27 8.03
C MET A 177 -17.60 -11.05 7.10
N LEU A 178 -16.73 -10.07 7.35
CA LEU A 178 -16.65 -8.85 6.54
C LEU A 178 -16.18 -9.14 5.12
N PHE A 179 -15.15 -9.97 4.95
CA PHE A 179 -14.64 -10.36 3.64
C PHE A 179 -15.70 -11.08 2.81
N ASN A 180 -16.44 -12.01 3.42
CA ASN A 180 -17.54 -12.73 2.75
C ASN A 180 -18.65 -11.78 2.30
N GLN A 181 -19.10 -10.89 3.18
CA GLN A 181 -20.17 -9.94 2.86
C GLN A 181 -19.72 -8.91 1.83
N TYR A 182 -18.49 -8.40 1.99
CA TYR A 182 -17.89 -7.46 1.06
C TYR A 182 -17.68 -8.07 -0.32
N SER A 183 -17.27 -9.35 -0.40
CA SER A 183 -17.05 -10.08 -1.66
C SER A 183 -18.34 -10.30 -2.45
N GLN A 184 -19.50 -10.30 -1.82
CA GLN A 184 -20.81 -10.38 -2.49
C GLN A 184 -21.28 -9.05 -3.09
N LEU A 185 -20.69 -7.91 -2.70
CA LEU A 185 -21.08 -6.61 -3.25
C LEU A 185 -20.72 -6.50 -4.73
N SER A 186 -21.62 -5.96 -5.56
CA SER A 186 -21.36 -5.70 -6.97
C SER A 186 -20.32 -4.61 -7.19
N GLU A 187 -20.27 -3.62 -6.31
CA GLU A 187 -19.29 -2.54 -6.34
C GLU A 187 -18.15 -2.82 -5.37
N LYS A 188 -16.93 -2.88 -5.91
CA LYS A 188 -15.69 -2.94 -5.14
C LYS A 188 -15.02 -1.57 -5.15
N TYR A 189 -14.33 -1.24 -4.06
CA TYR A 189 -13.70 0.05 -3.88
C TYR A 189 -12.23 0.03 -4.29
N THR A 190 -11.70 1.14 -4.80
CA THR A 190 -10.32 1.25 -5.29
C THR A 190 -9.28 1.38 -4.18
N PHE A 191 -9.71 1.59 -2.93
CA PHE A 191 -8.86 1.69 -1.75
C PHE A 191 -8.75 0.35 -1.02
N THR A 192 -7.71 0.23 -0.19
CA THR A 192 -7.48 -0.94 0.66
C THR A 192 -8.19 -0.77 2.01
N ILE A 193 -8.94 -1.78 2.43
CA ILE A 193 -9.58 -1.86 3.74
C ILE A 193 -8.71 -2.73 4.65
N THR A 194 -8.12 -2.17 5.70
CA THR A 194 -7.25 -2.91 6.64
C THR A 194 -7.95 -3.10 7.97
N LEU A 195 -7.99 -4.32 8.47
CA LEU A 195 -8.51 -4.65 9.80
C LEU A 195 -7.33 -4.81 10.74
N ARG A 196 -7.14 -3.90 11.69
CA ARG A 196 -6.03 -3.94 12.65
C ARG A 196 -6.56 -4.14 14.06
N GLU A 197 -6.02 -5.14 14.75
CA GLU A 197 -6.34 -5.36 16.17
C GLU A 197 -5.26 -4.76 17.08
N LEU A 198 -5.68 -3.79 17.89
CA LEU A 198 -4.87 -3.18 18.92
C LEU A 198 -5.06 -3.93 20.25
N PRO A 199 -3.96 -4.19 20.99
CA PRO A 199 -4.08 -4.75 22.33
C PRO A 199 -4.82 -3.75 23.22
N SER A 200 -5.79 -4.24 23.98
CA SER A 200 -6.49 -3.47 25.00
C SER A 200 -6.07 -3.97 26.37
N PHE A 201 -6.02 -3.05 27.34
CA PHE A 201 -5.71 -3.37 28.75
C PHE A 201 -6.82 -4.22 29.41
N SER A 202 -7.99 -4.30 28.78
CA SER A 202 -9.09 -5.20 29.11
C SER A 202 -9.04 -6.43 28.20
N ASN A 203 -9.42 -7.60 28.71
CA ASN A 203 -9.35 -8.92 28.05
C ASN A 203 -9.92 -9.02 26.61
N ASN A 204 -10.62 -7.99 26.12
CA ASN A 204 -11.10 -7.92 24.75
C ASN A 204 -10.29 -6.88 23.97
N GLY A 205 -9.65 -7.30 22.86
CA GLY A 205 -8.94 -6.42 21.92
C GLY A 205 -9.86 -5.40 21.25
N ILE A 206 -9.29 -4.36 20.65
CA ILE A 206 -10.03 -3.39 19.83
C ILE A 206 -9.65 -3.63 18.38
N ILE A 207 -10.65 -3.89 17.53
CA ILE A 207 -10.47 -4.01 16.09
C ILE A 207 -10.79 -2.65 15.47
N SER A 208 -9.88 -2.16 14.64
CA SER A 208 -9.97 -0.91 13.89
C SER A 208 -10.04 -1.21 12.41
N ILE A 209 -10.92 -0.50 11.71
CA ILE A 209 -11.08 -0.56 10.26
C ILE A 209 -10.42 0.70 9.69
N GLU A 210 -9.32 0.49 9.00
CA GLU A 210 -8.47 1.54 8.43
C GLU A 210 -8.64 1.56 6.91
N VAL A 211 -8.83 2.76 6.36
CA VAL A 211 -8.82 3.00 4.91
C VAL A 211 -7.87 4.15 4.63
N GLU A 212 -6.83 3.92 3.82
CA GLU A 212 -5.80 4.93 3.50
C GLU A 212 -5.20 5.58 4.78
N ASP A 213 -4.85 4.74 5.76
CA ASP A 213 -4.31 5.14 7.08
C ASP A 213 -5.27 5.94 7.98
N LEU A 214 -6.55 6.06 7.61
CA LEU A 214 -7.61 6.66 8.41
C LEU A 214 -8.49 5.59 9.05
N THR A 215 -8.62 5.63 10.38
CA THR A 215 -9.57 4.76 11.09
C THR A 215 -10.99 5.27 10.88
N ILE A 216 -11.79 4.52 10.13
CA ILE A 216 -13.18 4.87 9.80
C ILE A 216 -14.20 4.22 10.74
N PHE A 217 -13.79 3.15 11.43
CA PHE A 217 -14.66 2.42 12.35
C PHE A 217 -13.83 1.63 13.37
N THR A 218 -14.37 1.43 14.57
CA THR A 218 -13.78 0.59 15.61
C THR A 218 -14.85 -0.24 16.31
N LEU A 219 -14.46 -1.45 16.71
CA LEU A 219 -15.31 -2.36 17.49
C LEU A 219 -14.46 -3.10 18.54
N ARG A 220 -15.13 -3.68 19.54
CA ARG A 220 -14.47 -4.56 20.52
C ARG A 220 -14.52 -6.00 20.03
N ALA A 221 -13.45 -6.77 20.23
CA ALA A 221 -13.38 -8.19 19.91
C ALA A 221 -14.13 -9.03 20.96
N ILE A 222 -15.47 -8.96 20.96
CA ILE A 222 -16.34 -9.66 21.90
C ILE A 222 -16.85 -10.96 21.24
N PRO A 223 -16.74 -12.13 21.90
CA PRO A 223 -17.23 -13.41 21.37
C PRO A 223 -18.76 -13.51 21.48
N ASN A 224 -19.49 -12.68 20.73
CA ASN A 224 -20.94 -12.67 20.69
C ASN A 224 -21.41 -12.47 19.25
N GLU A 225 -22.05 -13.49 18.68
CA GLU A 225 -22.43 -13.53 17.26
C GLU A 225 -23.42 -12.42 16.87
N GLU A 226 -24.42 -12.15 17.71
CA GLU A 226 -25.42 -11.09 17.46
C GLU A 226 -24.74 -9.71 17.44
N TYR A 227 -23.82 -9.48 18.37
CA TYR A 227 -23.00 -8.28 18.41
C TYR A 227 -22.12 -8.16 17.15
N LEU A 228 -21.41 -9.21 16.77
CA LEU A 228 -20.53 -9.20 15.58
C LEU A 228 -21.33 -8.91 14.30
N ASN A 229 -22.52 -9.51 14.15
CA ASN A 229 -23.41 -9.23 13.03
C ASN A 229 -23.88 -7.77 13.01
N LEU A 230 -24.23 -7.20 14.16
CA LEU A 230 -24.58 -5.78 14.25
C LEU A 230 -23.39 -4.89 13.85
N GLN A 231 -22.19 -5.18 14.36
CA GLN A 231 -20.98 -4.43 14.02
C GLN A 231 -20.63 -4.56 12.53
N LEU A 232 -20.87 -5.72 11.92
CA LEU A 232 -20.65 -5.94 10.49
C LEU A 232 -21.51 -5.00 9.64
N GLN A 233 -22.81 -4.88 9.95
CA GLN A 233 -23.71 -3.98 9.23
C GLN A 233 -23.27 -2.52 9.34
N LEU A 234 -22.91 -2.07 10.55
CA LEU A 234 -22.41 -0.73 10.79
C LEU A 234 -21.10 -0.47 10.05
N CYS A 235 -20.16 -1.42 10.08
CA CYS A 235 -18.88 -1.36 9.38
C CYS A 235 -19.07 -1.15 7.87
N LEU A 236 -19.92 -1.96 7.23
CA LEU A 236 -20.22 -1.83 5.80
C LEU A 236 -20.83 -0.47 5.44
N GLN A 237 -21.71 0.05 6.29
CA GLN A 237 -22.25 1.40 6.13
C GLN A 237 -21.14 2.47 6.21
N GLN A 238 -20.22 2.36 7.16
CA GLN A 238 -19.10 3.30 7.26
C GLN A 238 -18.17 3.24 6.05
N ILE A 239 -17.85 2.04 5.56
CA ILE A 239 -17.03 1.87 4.34
C ILE A 239 -17.73 2.50 3.14
N SER A 240 -19.05 2.30 2.98
CA SER A 240 -19.82 2.91 1.89
C SER A 240 -19.86 4.44 1.99
N ASN A 241 -20.07 4.97 3.20
CA ASN A 241 -20.08 6.40 3.45
C ASN A 241 -18.71 7.03 3.15
N TYR A 242 -17.62 6.36 3.54
CA TYR A 242 -16.27 6.80 3.21
C TYR A 242 -16.09 6.88 1.69
N ASN A 243 -16.47 5.85 0.93
CA ASN A 243 -16.37 5.88 -0.53
C ASN A 243 -17.12 7.06 -1.17
N LYS A 244 -18.33 7.38 -0.68
CA LYS A 244 -19.13 8.53 -1.16
C LYS A 244 -18.45 9.86 -0.87
N ASN A 245 -17.84 10.00 0.30
CA ASN A 245 -17.28 11.27 0.79
C ASN A 245 -15.79 11.45 0.46
N ARG A 246 -15.11 10.43 -0.07
CA ARG A 246 -13.66 10.45 -0.37
C ARG A 246 -13.24 11.62 -1.26
N ASN A 247 -14.07 12.02 -2.21
CA ASN A 247 -13.80 13.16 -3.11
C ASN A 247 -13.90 14.52 -2.42
N LEU A 248 -14.57 14.61 -1.26
CA LEU A 248 -14.69 15.82 -0.45
C LEU A 248 -13.55 15.90 0.57
N ILE A 249 -13.16 14.75 1.15
CA ILE A 249 -12.04 14.64 2.10
C ILE A 249 -10.71 15.01 1.42
N ASN A 250 -10.47 14.53 0.19
CA ASN A 250 -9.27 14.84 -0.59
C ASN A 250 -9.20 16.28 -1.15
N LYS A 251 -10.27 17.09 -0.98
CA LYS A 251 -10.29 18.51 -1.37
C LYS A 251 -10.13 19.46 -0.16
N GLY A 252 -10.02 18.92 1.04
CA GLY A 252 -9.94 19.67 2.30
C GLY A 252 -8.54 19.78 2.92
N ILE A 253 -7.48 19.46 2.18
CA ILE A 253 -6.07 19.63 2.58
C ILE A 253 -5.34 20.32 1.44
#